data_AF-A0A328SYR7-F1
#
_entry.id   AF-A0A328SYR7-F1
#
_cell.length_a   1.000
_cell.length_b   1.000
_cell.length_c   1.000
_cell.angle_alpha   90.00
_cell.angle_beta   90.00
_cell.angle_gamma   90.00
#
_symmetry.space_group_name_H-M   'P 1'
#
loop_
_entity.id
_entity.type
_entity.pdbx_description
1 polymer ?
#
loop_
_entity_poly.entity_id
_entity_poly.type
_entity_poly.pdbx_seq_one_letter_code
_entity_poly.pdbx_strand_id
1 'polypeptide(L)'
;MSFLLFQAVSESDPVSERFDRFEVTIERALTSVKAHEYANAIFSSLAQLPVRDRFALTVEVSGDGKLIGELAKRDEIIEHIESYHEDGEVISFRIEILKEVVDQCLSVYSPTALGAYLESAPFEDALTALSSRFQDRLIFECYSETPGRGSPTLSFVRAGEANPDTLSPFAWRQRALALLHDNAFRTSNFGTLVPQDFAISQPIGVVTIDAFISRASAVVSAMFLSNFSDLSGDQLSYRISGYKLLSGTVDNFSSLADDAATFQRVADWAYGAEGNSDKIGLARNVITLCVDRLEDVPSHPEIWDAIQSNYQIYLKENIATYLEVRNKLAELLAESTHKTQALVEGLLDSIRNGVLVILTFLLTVVVINGLKDTGLKVIFSVEYLAVALTLLVLSSLAIWASCRDARSRFEQSAKATADLLRRMYAHVMIARELEVQVAPTVDENRSYIGRQANKYLGFWLCFALLVAIAFGVGHVVFGATTAPPASARAHVNNEKRTGVRQGGVVPHASVDARQQALASGAASVEHRSSAAGHFASGSGRPKVLHPGAGPSQRHPLGNRADRAPVPSSATKRLRGAEGIGLKSVQRGGGGGE
;
A
#
# COMPACT_ATOMS: atom_id res chain seq x y z
N MET A 1 53.36 -8.89 0.30
CA MET A 1 54.35 -8.69 -0.79
C MET A 1 53.96 -7.44 -1.55
N SER A 2 54.87 -6.48 -1.74
CA SER A 2 54.69 -5.43 -2.73
C SER A 2 54.96 -6.02 -4.12
N PHE A 3 54.15 -5.66 -5.10
CA PHE A 3 54.38 -6.05 -6.49
C PHE A 3 55.71 -5.47 -6.99
N LEU A 4 56.57 -6.32 -7.56
CA LEU A 4 57.99 -6.00 -7.81
C LEU A 4 58.20 -4.79 -8.73
N LEU A 5 57.22 -4.47 -9.59
CA LEU A 5 57.28 -3.28 -10.43
C LEU A 5 57.41 -1.98 -9.62
N PHE A 6 56.81 -1.91 -8.43
CA PHE A 6 56.94 -0.78 -7.51
C PHE A 6 58.31 -0.68 -6.81
N GLN A 7 59.21 -1.65 -7.00
CA GLN A 7 60.62 -1.52 -6.62
C GLN A 7 61.44 -0.81 -7.72
N ALA A 8 60.95 -0.81 -8.97
CA ALA A 8 61.58 -0.09 -10.08
C ALA A 8 61.06 1.36 -10.19
N VAL A 9 59.75 1.56 -9.96
CA VAL A 9 59.09 2.87 -10.01
C VAL A 9 59.52 3.76 -8.82
N SER A 10 59.82 5.02 -9.10
CA SER A 10 60.11 6.10 -8.14
C SER A 10 58.86 6.95 -7.89
N GLU A 11 58.77 7.62 -6.75
CA GLU A 11 57.70 8.60 -6.45
C GLU A 11 57.62 9.75 -7.47
N SER A 12 58.71 10.02 -8.19
CA SER A 12 58.81 11.04 -9.23
C SER A 12 58.27 10.62 -10.59
N ASP A 13 57.98 9.33 -10.81
CA ASP A 13 57.58 8.82 -12.12
C ASP A 13 56.09 9.12 -12.37
N PRO A 14 55.70 9.59 -13.58
CA PRO A 14 54.29 9.78 -13.91
C PRO A 14 53.55 8.44 -13.98
N VAL A 15 52.64 8.24 -13.02
CA VAL A 15 51.75 7.08 -12.91
C VAL A 15 50.30 7.51 -13.14
N SER A 16 49.56 6.73 -13.93
CA SER A 16 48.12 6.88 -14.13
C SER A 16 47.40 5.55 -13.92
N GLU A 17 46.24 5.58 -13.28
CA GLU A 17 45.44 4.40 -12.97
C GLU A 17 43.97 4.70 -13.22
N ARG A 18 43.33 3.89 -14.06
CA ARG A 18 41.92 3.93 -14.44
C ARG A 18 41.31 2.54 -14.23
N PHE A 19 39.99 2.41 -14.40
CA PHE A 19 39.34 1.11 -14.25
C PHE A 19 39.71 0.09 -15.35
N ASP A 20 40.01 0.53 -16.57
CA ASP A 20 40.47 -0.32 -17.70
C ASP A 20 41.99 -0.42 -17.80
N ARG A 21 42.74 0.53 -17.26
CA ARG A 21 44.14 0.70 -17.63
C ARG A 21 45.02 1.31 -16.54
N PHE A 22 46.23 0.79 -16.41
CA PHE A 22 47.33 1.40 -15.69
C PHE A 22 48.42 1.83 -16.68
N GLU A 23 48.99 3.03 -16.50
CA GLU A 23 50.16 3.50 -17.25
C GLU A 23 51.23 3.99 -16.27
N VAL A 24 52.50 3.70 -16.56
CA VAL A 24 53.65 4.37 -15.92
C VAL A 24 54.76 4.60 -16.94
N THR A 25 55.37 5.79 -16.90
CA THR A 25 56.58 6.09 -17.68
C THR A 25 57.74 6.29 -16.72
N ILE A 26 58.85 5.59 -16.96
CA ILE A 26 60.03 5.57 -16.08
C ILE A 26 61.24 6.07 -16.88
N GLU A 27 61.74 7.26 -16.55
CA GLU A 27 62.89 7.87 -17.22
C GLU A 27 64.15 7.78 -16.35
N ARG A 28 65.24 7.21 -16.89
CA ARG A 28 66.49 7.03 -16.14
C ARG A 28 67.72 7.26 -17.01
N ALA A 29 68.67 8.04 -16.51
CA ALA A 29 70.03 8.08 -17.04
C ALA A 29 70.81 6.85 -16.56
N LEU A 30 71.12 5.93 -17.47
CA LEU A 30 71.73 4.63 -17.15
C LEU A 30 72.98 4.37 -18.00
N THR A 31 73.89 3.53 -17.50
CA THR A 31 74.86 2.84 -18.36
C THR A 31 74.18 1.68 -19.07
N SER A 32 74.68 1.26 -20.23
CA SER A 32 74.11 0.16 -21.02
C SER A 32 73.87 -1.10 -20.16
N VAL A 33 74.87 -1.52 -19.38
CA VAL A 33 74.75 -2.66 -18.43
C VAL A 33 73.58 -2.50 -17.45
N LYS A 34 73.41 -1.31 -16.86
CA LYS A 34 72.30 -1.05 -15.92
C LYS A 34 70.95 -0.97 -16.62
N ALA A 35 70.90 -0.48 -17.85
CA ALA A 35 69.70 -0.50 -18.67
C ALA A 35 69.21 -1.93 -18.92
N HIS A 36 70.11 -2.86 -19.25
CA HIS A 36 69.78 -4.28 -19.40
C HIS A 36 69.31 -4.93 -18.09
N GLU A 37 69.97 -4.64 -16.96
CA GLU A 37 69.53 -5.12 -15.63
C GLU A 37 68.11 -4.61 -15.29
N TYR A 38 67.85 -3.33 -15.52
CA TYR A 38 66.58 -2.66 -15.22
C TYR A 38 65.44 -3.14 -16.13
N ALA A 39 65.68 -3.27 -17.43
CA ALA A 39 64.73 -3.84 -18.39
C ALA A 39 64.36 -5.29 -18.03
N ASN A 40 65.34 -6.12 -17.62
CA ASN A 40 65.09 -7.48 -17.16
C ASN A 40 64.28 -7.52 -15.85
N ALA A 41 64.51 -6.58 -14.93
CA ALA A 41 63.74 -6.47 -13.69
C ALA A 41 62.26 -6.07 -13.95
N ILE A 42 62.04 -5.11 -14.85
CA ILE A 42 60.70 -4.73 -15.33
C ILE A 42 60.01 -5.94 -15.96
N PHE A 43 60.62 -6.58 -16.95
CA PHE A 43 60.03 -7.74 -17.65
C PHE A 43 59.73 -8.92 -16.69
N SER A 44 60.61 -9.17 -15.72
CA SER A 44 60.39 -10.21 -14.69
C SER A 44 59.27 -9.86 -13.70
N SER A 45 58.94 -8.58 -13.55
CA SER A 45 57.80 -8.11 -12.75
C SER A 45 56.49 -8.20 -13.54
N LEU A 46 56.52 -7.84 -14.83
CA LEU A 46 55.36 -7.96 -15.74
C LEU A 46 54.95 -9.43 -15.95
N ALA A 47 55.90 -10.36 -15.91
CA ALA A 47 55.61 -11.81 -15.92
C ALA A 47 54.86 -12.32 -14.65
N GLN A 48 54.66 -11.48 -13.62
CA GLN A 48 53.92 -11.82 -12.39
C GLN A 48 52.53 -11.17 -12.34
N LEU A 49 52.09 -10.53 -13.43
CA LEU A 49 50.74 -9.99 -13.55
C LEU A 49 49.68 -11.12 -13.46
N PRO A 50 48.47 -10.83 -12.95
CA PRO A 50 47.38 -11.79 -12.96
C PRO A 50 46.95 -12.08 -14.40
N VAL A 51 46.56 -13.32 -14.70
CA VAL A 51 46.26 -13.81 -16.07
C VAL A 51 45.13 -13.04 -16.79
N ARG A 52 44.33 -12.26 -16.05
CA ARG A 52 43.26 -11.39 -16.57
C ARG A 52 43.77 -10.05 -17.16
N ASP A 53 44.97 -9.64 -16.82
CA ASP A 53 45.55 -8.37 -17.27
C ASP A 53 46.60 -8.62 -18.35
N ARG A 54 46.74 -7.68 -19.28
CA ARG A 54 47.70 -7.75 -20.40
C ARG A 54 48.56 -6.52 -20.44
N PHE A 55 49.84 -6.66 -20.81
CA PHE A 55 50.76 -5.53 -20.83
C PHE A 55 51.40 -5.25 -22.18
N ALA A 56 51.80 -4.00 -22.36
CA ALA A 56 52.68 -3.53 -23.41
C ALA A 56 53.81 -2.71 -22.78
N LEU A 57 55.05 -2.97 -23.21
CA LEU A 57 56.23 -2.21 -22.80
C LEU A 57 56.77 -1.48 -24.02
N THR A 58 56.95 -0.17 -23.93
CA THR A 58 57.69 0.62 -24.94
C THR A 58 59.01 1.04 -24.33
N VAL A 59 60.11 0.82 -25.04
CA VAL A 59 61.44 1.30 -24.66
C VAL A 59 61.88 2.33 -25.68
N GLU A 60 62.09 3.57 -25.22
CA GLU A 60 62.54 4.69 -26.03
C GLU A 60 63.96 5.08 -25.62
N VAL A 61 64.85 5.11 -26.60
CA VAL A 61 66.27 5.46 -26.45
C VAL A 61 66.58 6.53 -27.47
N SER A 62 67.03 7.70 -27.02
CA SER A 62 67.45 8.82 -27.88
C SER A 62 66.45 9.21 -28.98
N GLY A 63 65.15 9.05 -28.68
CA GLY A 63 64.02 9.37 -29.56
C GLY A 63 63.55 8.24 -30.49
N ASP A 64 64.18 7.06 -30.46
CA ASP A 64 63.70 5.86 -31.17
C ASP A 64 62.99 4.89 -30.20
N GLY A 65 61.69 4.71 -30.41
CA GLY A 65 60.78 3.98 -29.53
C GLY A 65 60.38 2.62 -30.09
N LYS A 66 60.76 1.54 -29.39
CA LYS A 66 60.39 0.16 -29.74
C LYS A 66 59.27 -0.36 -28.82
N LEU A 67 58.15 -0.74 -29.42
CA LEU A 67 57.04 -1.42 -28.74
C LEU A 67 57.32 -2.92 -28.62
N ILE A 68 57.23 -3.44 -27.41
CA ILE A 68 57.47 -4.83 -26.99
C ILE A 68 56.19 -5.32 -26.31
N GLY A 69 55.38 -6.10 -27.03
CA GLY A 69 54.16 -6.72 -26.49
C GLY A 69 54.43 -8.03 -25.73
N GLU A 70 53.38 -8.64 -25.17
CA GLU A 70 53.47 -9.91 -24.38
C GLU A 70 54.20 -11.07 -25.07
N LEU A 71 54.22 -11.10 -26.41
CA LEU A 71 54.86 -12.14 -27.22
C LEU A 71 56.27 -11.77 -27.71
N ALA A 72 56.73 -10.54 -27.49
CA ALA A 72 58.06 -10.09 -27.91
C ALA A 72 59.13 -10.68 -26.96
N LYS A 73 60.23 -11.13 -27.54
CA LYS A 73 61.29 -11.82 -26.79
C LYS A 73 62.13 -10.82 -26.00
N ARG A 74 62.66 -11.25 -24.85
CA ARG A 74 63.64 -10.47 -24.07
C ARG A 74 64.80 -9.96 -24.95
N ASP A 75 65.23 -10.79 -25.89
CA ASP A 75 66.29 -10.52 -26.86
C ASP A 75 66.03 -9.22 -27.64
N GLU A 76 64.78 -8.95 -28.02
CA GLU A 76 64.40 -7.75 -28.79
C GLU A 76 64.59 -6.44 -28.00
N ILE A 77 64.51 -6.51 -26.66
CA ILE A 77 64.74 -5.36 -25.77
C ILE A 77 66.24 -5.09 -25.65
N ILE A 78 67.02 -6.17 -25.50
CA ILE A 78 68.48 -6.14 -25.39
C ILE A 78 69.08 -5.56 -26.67
N GLU A 79 68.68 -6.08 -27.83
CA GLU A 79 69.11 -5.58 -29.15
C GLU A 79 68.79 -4.09 -29.36
N HIS A 80 67.65 -3.60 -28.85
CA HIS A 80 67.29 -2.18 -28.97
C HIS A 80 68.19 -1.28 -28.12
N ILE A 81 68.42 -1.67 -26.87
CA ILE A 81 69.33 -0.93 -25.97
C ILE A 81 70.77 -0.95 -26.54
N GLU A 82 71.25 -2.10 -27.02
CA GLU A 82 72.59 -2.20 -27.62
C GLU A 82 72.75 -1.40 -28.93
N SER A 83 71.68 -1.22 -29.69
CA SER A 83 71.74 -0.53 -31.00
C SER A 83 71.73 1.00 -30.89
N TYR A 84 71.21 1.56 -29.80
CA TYR A 84 70.88 2.99 -29.72
C TYR A 84 71.36 3.71 -28.46
N HIS A 85 71.82 3.01 -27.42
CA HIS A 85 72.12 3.62 -26.11
C HIS A 85 73.60 3.97 -25.93
N GLU A 86 73.93 5.25 -25.83
CA GLU A 86 75.25 5.70 -25.34
C GLU A 86 75.28 5.81 -23.79
N ASP A 87 76.42 5.51 -23.18
CA ASP A 87 76.54 5.46 -21.72
C ASP A 87 76.23 6.82 -21.05
N GLY A 88 75.14 6.86 -20.26
CA GLY A 88 74.66 8.06 -19.59
C GLY A 88 73.47 8.75 -20.26
N GLU A 89 73.03 8.27 -21.43
CA GLU A 89 71.78 8.75 -22.05
C GLU A 89 70.55 8.38 -21.19
N VAL A 90 69.44 9.09 -21.44
CA VAL A 90 68.16 8.84 -20.77
C VAL A 90 67.36 7.83 -21.56
N ILE A 91 67.05 6.70 -20.93
CA ILE A 91 66.10 5.72 -21.46
C ILE A 91 64.74 5.97 -20.81
N SER A 92 63.68 5.91 -21.61
CA SER A 92 62.30 5.92 -21.14
C SER A 92 61.67 4.53 -21.31
N PHE A 93 61.13 3.99 -20.21
CA PHE A 93 60.35 2.76 -20.20
C PHE A 93 58.88 3.11 -19.95
N ARG A 94 58.03 2.99 -20.96
CA ARG A 94 56.59 3.20 -20.84
C ARG A 94 55.87 1.87 -20.74
N ILE A 95 55.16 1.64 -19.66
CA ILE A 95 54.42 0.42 -19.38
C ILE A 95 52.93 0.75 -19.42
N GLU A 96 52.18 0.05 -20.24
CA GLU A 96 50.72 0.08 -20.29
C GLU A 96 50.19 -1.29 -19.89
N ILE A 97 49.26 -1.35 -18.94
CA ILE A 97 48.59 -2.58 -18.51
C ILE A 97 47.08 -2.40 -18.72
N LEU A 98 46.51 -3.21 -19.61
CA LEU A 98 45.08 -3.33 -19.84
C LEU A 98 44.49 -4.34 -18.85
N LYS A 99 43.33 -4.02 -18.30
CA LYS A 99 42.74 -4.73 -17.16
C LYS A 99 41.29 -5.12 -17.44
N GLU A 100 40.95 -6.37 -17.19
CA GLU A 100 39.61 -6.91 -17.38
C GLU A 100 39.03 -7.39 -16.03
N VAL A 101 37.70 -7.35 -15.91
CA VAL A 101 36.99 -7.93 -14.76
C VAL A 101 36.81 -9.43 -15.00
N VAL A 102 37.49 -10.26 -14.22
CA VAL A 102 37.36 -11.72 -14.27
C VAL A 102 37.03 -12.22 -12.87
N ASP A 103 36.02 -13.08 -12.76
CA ASP A 103 35.49 -13.60 -11.48
C ASP A 103 35.19 -12.51 -10.44
N GLN A 104 34.62 -11.38 -10.90
CA GLN A 104 34.32 -10.18 -10.12
C GLN A 104 35.55 -9.45 -9.54
N CYS A 105 36.76 -9.85 -9.91
CA CYS A 105 38.01 -9.19 -9.50
C CYS A 105 38.54 -8.25 -10.60
N LEU A 106 39.02 -7.08 -10.18
CA LEU A 106 39.71 -6.10 -11.02
C LEU A 106 41.02 -5.69 -10.34
N SER A 107 42.11 -5.64 -11.09
CA SER A 107 43.40 -5.22 -10.55
C SER A 107 43.47 -3.71 -10.32
N VAL A 108 44.11 -3.31 -9.22
CA VAL A 108 44.54 -1.93 -8.95
C VAL A 108 46.00 -1.96 -8.57
N TYR A 109 46.85 -1.38 -9.41
CA TYR A 109 48.28 -1.28 -9.18
C TYR A 109 48.59 -0.13 -8.23
N SER A 110 48.04 1.07 -8.50
CA SER A 110 48.23 2.27 -7.69
C SER A 110 46.89 2.84 -7.19
N PRO A 111 46.43 2.49 -5.98
CA PRO A 111 45.23 3.07 -5.38
C PRO A 111 45.27 4.60 -5.27
N THR A 112 46.44 5.19 -5.03
CA THR A 112 46.61 6.65 -4.98
C THR A 112 46.36 7.30 -6.34
N ALA A 113 46.89 6.72 -7.43
CA ALA A 113 46.60 7.19 -8.78
C ALA A 113 45.15 6.93 -9.21
N LEU A 114 44.52 5.85 -8.75
CA LEU A 114 43.09 5.60 -8.98
C LEU A 114 42.25 6.71 -8.33
N GLY A 115 42.59 7.08 -7.09
CA GLY A 115 41.97 8.20 -6.39
C GLY A 115 42.13 9.53 -7.14
N ALA A 116 43.32 9.82 -7.69
CA ALA A 116 43.55 11.01 -8.50
C ALA A 116 42.72 11.02 -9.82
N TYR A 117 42.51 9.86 -10.44
CA TYR A 117 41.57 9.72 -11.56
C TYR A 117 40.12 9.99 -11.13
N LEU A 118 39.67 9.43 -9.99
CA LEU A 118 38.32 9.63 -9.45
C LEU A 118 38.04 11.06 -8.93
N GLU A 119 39.09 11.85 -8.71
CA GLU A 119 39.00 13.27 -8.35
C GLU A 119 39.00 14.20 -9.59
N SER A 120 39.64 13.78 -10.69
CA SER A 120 39.82 14.61 -11.90
C SER A 120 38.88 14.29 -13.06
N ALA A 121 38.30 13.08 -13.10
CA ALA A 121 37.31 12.71 -14.11
C ALA A 121 35.91 13.28 -13.77
N PRO A 122 35.07 13.59 -14.78
CA PRO A 122 33.67 13.89 -14.56
C PRO A 122 32.98 12.78 -13.78
N PHE A 123 32.14 13.15 -12.83
CA PHE A 123 31.57 12.22 -11.87
C PHE A 123 30.66 11.18 -12.52
N GLU A 124 29.85 11.56 -13.52
CA GLU A 124 29.07 10.60 -14.31
C GLU A 124 29.96 9.58 -15.03
N ASP A 125 31.08 10.01 -15.63
CA ASP A 125 32.01 9.13 -16.35
C ASP A 125 32.64 8.11 -15.39
N ALA A 126 33.12 8.58 -14.24
CA ALA A 126 33.70 7.72 -13.20
C ALA A 126 32.68 6.72 -12.63
N LEU A 127 31.45 7.17 -12.34
CA LEU A 127 30.38 6.33 -11.83
C LEU A 127 29.87 5.31 -12.87
N THR A 128 29.84 5.70 -14.15
CA THR A 128 29.47 4.81 -15.27
C THR A 128 30.57 3.80 -15.58
N ALA A 129 31.84 4.19 -15.50
CA ALA A 129 32.98 3.30 -15.61
C ALA A 129 33.03 2.27 -14.47
N LEU A 130 32.65 2.67 -13.25
CA LEU A 130 32.42 1.75 -12.14
C LEU A 130 31.22 0.82 -12.42
N SER A 131 30.06 1.35 -12.77
CA SER A 131 28.84 0.56 -12.99
C SER A 131 28.98 -0.47 -14.11
N SER A 132 29.64 -0.13 -15.21
CA SER A 132 29.83 -1.05 -16.35
C SER A 132 30.67 -2.28 -16.01
N ARG A 133 31.42 -2.22 -14.90
CA ARG A 133 32.25 -3.30 -14.36
C ARG A 133 31.60 -4.00 -13.15
N PHE A 134 30.48 -3.47 -12.66
CA PHE A 134 29.78 -3.96 -11.48
C PHE A 134 28.60 -4.86 -11.88
N GLN A 135 28.51 -6.02 -11.23
CA GLN A 135 27.39 -6.96 -11.41
C GLN A 135 26.55 -7.02 -10.13
N ASP A 136 26.90 -7.95 -9.23
CA ASP A 136 26.42 -7.99 -7.85
C ASP A 136 27.50 -7.63 -6.82
N ARG A 137 28.76 -7.67 -7.27
CA ARG A 137 29.97 -7.40 -6.49
C ARG A 137 31.10 -7.00 -7.44
N LEU A 138 32.06 -6.23 -6.94
CA LEU A 138 33.34 -5.94 -7.56
C LEU A 138 34.42 -5.89 -6.47
N ILE A 139 35.50 -6.64 -6.70
CA ILE A 139 36.64 -6.78 -5.79
C ILE A 139 37.84 -6.10 -6.43
N PHE A 140 38.35 -5.05 -5.80
CA PHE A 140 39.57 -4.37 -6.22
C PHE A 140 40.77 -5.06 -5.58
N GLU A 141 41.53 -5.80 -6.38
CA GLU A 141 42.72 -6.52 -5.93
C GLU A 141 43.95 -5.60 -6.04
N CYS A 142 44.48 -5.18 -4.89
CA CYS A 142 45.47 -4.12 -4.79
C CYS A 142 46.90 -4.65 -4.66
N TYR A 143 47.78 -4.23 -5.57
CA TYR A 143 49.14 -4.77 -5.75
C TYR A 143 50.26 -3.99 -5.03
N SER A 144 49.98 -2.77 -4.55
CA SER A 144 50.94 -1.91 -3.83
C SER A 144 50.68 -1.90 -2.30
N GLU A 145 50.23 -0.77 -1.76
CA GLU A 145 49.81 -0.66 -0.36
C GLU A 145 48.40 -1.23 -0.17
N THR A 146 48.02 -1.51 1.09
CA THR A 146 46.68 -2.01 1.43
C THR A 146 45.73 -0.85 1.69
N PRO A 147 44.84 -0.50 0.75
CA PRO A 147 43.60 0.13 1.13
C PRO A 147 42.83 -0.76 2.12
N GLY A 148 42.15 -0.12 3.07
CA GLY A 148 41.24 -0.76 4.01
C GLY A 148 39.98 -1.33 3.34
N ARG A 149 39.09 -1.89 4.15
CA ARG A 149 37.92 -2.63 3.66
C ARG A 149 36.74 -1.71 3.34
N GLY A 150 36.37 -1.65 2.07
CA GLY A 150 35.17 -0.96 1.57
C GLY A 150 33.84 -1.58 2.03
N SER A 151 32.86 -1.69 1.11
CA SER A 151 31.56 -2.31 1.39
C SER A 151 31.57 -3.82 1.06
N PRO A 152 30.53 -4.60 1.44
CA PRO A 152 30.43 -6.01 1.06
C PRO A 152 30.39 -6.25 -0.45
N THR A 153 29.85 -5.32 -1.23
CA THR A 153 29.74 -5.41 -2.70
C THR A 153 30.86 -4.65 -3.43
N LEU A 154 31.41 -3.58 -2.86
CA LEU A 154 32.56 -2.82 -3.38
C LEU A 154 33.73 -2.91 -2.39
N SER A 155 34.47 -4.01 -2.47
CA SER A 155 35.54 -4.32 -1.51
C SER A 155 36.94 -4.17 -2.12
N PHE A 156 37.86 -3.58 -1.37
CA PHE A 156 39.28 -3.55 -1.69
C PHE A 156 40.01 -4.63 -0.86
N VAL A 157 40.91 -5.38 -1.49
CA VAL A 157 41.67 -6.49 -0.85
C VAL A 157 43.11 -6.46 -1.33
N ARG A 158 44.04 -7.01 -0.53
CA ARG A 158 45.43 -7.17 -1.00
C ARG A 158 45.51 -8.27 -2.06
N ALA A 159 46.40 -8.09 -3.05
CA ALA A 159 46.75 -9.14 -4.00
C ALA A 159 47.09 -10.48 -3.30
N GLY A 160 46.37 -11.53 -3.69
CA GLY A 160 46.50 -12.88 -3.12
C GLY A 160 45.78 -13.13 -1.78
N GLU A 161 45.07 -12.16 -1.19
CA GLU A 161 44.25 -12.39 0.01
C GLU A 161 42.84 -12.86 -0.33
N ALA A 162 42.38 -13.93 0.34
CA ALA A 162 41.02 -14.43 0.17
C ALA A 162 39.99 -13.47 0.78
N ASN A 163 38.96 -13.11 0.01
CA ASN A 163 37.89 -12.24 0.46
C ASN A 163 36.92 -13.00 1.41
N PRO A 164 36.79 -12.59 2.69
CA PRO A 164 36.05 -13.37 3.69
C PRO A 164 34.53 -13.36 3.50
N ASP A 165 33.96 -12.37 2.81
CA ASP A 165 32.51 -12.15 2.74
C ASP A 165 31.85 -12.85 1.54
N THR A 166 32.33 -14.05 1.19
CA THR A 166 32.08 -14.74 -0.09
C THR A 166 30.70 -15.43 -0.23
N LEU A 167 29.81 -15.37 0.77
CA LEU A 167 28.73 -16.34 0.91
C LEU A 167 27.28 -15.80 0.94
N SER A 168 27.06 -14.48 0.87
CA SER A 168 25.71 -13.91 0.99
C SER A 168 25.10 -13.52 -0.37
N PRO A 169 23.99 -14.14 -0.82
CA PRO A 169 23.28 -13.68 -2.01
C PRO A 169 22.64 -12.30 -1.74
N PHE A 170 22.95 -11.31 -2.59
CA PHE A 170 22.50 -9.92 -2.47
C PHE A 170 21.02 -9.72 -2.89
N ALA A 171 20.11 -10.57 -2.42
CA ALA A 171 18.68 -10.55 -2.78
C ALA A 171 17.98 -9.23 -2.38
N TRP A 172 18.48 -8.56 -1.33
CA TRP A 172 18.05 -7.22 -0.93
C TRP A 172 18.31 -6.17 -2.03
N ARG A 173 19.34 -6.38 -2.87
CA ARG A 173 19.75 -5.45 -3.92
C ARG A 173 18.80 -5.49 -5.12
N GLN A 174 18.38 -6.70 -5.51
CA GLN A 174 17.31 -6.89 -6.50
C GLN A 174 15.98 -6.29 -6.01
N ARG A 175 15.67 -6.41 -4.71
CA ARG A 175 14.50 -5.76 -4.10
C ARG A 175 14.60 -4.22 -4.14
N ALA A 176 15.76 -3.65 -3.83
CA ALA A 176 15.99 -2.20 -3.91
C ALA A 176 15.78 -1.67 -5.34
N LEU A 177 16.29 -2.38 -6.35
CA LEU A 177 16.10 -2.04 -7.77
C LEU A 177 14.64 -2.17 -8.23
N ALA A 178 13.92 -3.20 -7.78
CA ALA A 178 12.50 -3.38 -8.07
C ALA A 178 11.65 -2.28 -7.41
N LEU A 179 11.88 -1.98 -6.12
CA LEU A 179 11.22 -0.89 -5.41
C LEU A 179 11.46 0.46 -6.09
N LEU A 180 12.69 0.72 -6.55
CA LEU A 180 13.04 1.92 -7.31
C LEU A 180 12.22 1.99 -8.60
N HIS A 181 12.24 0.92 -9.41
CA HIS A 181 11.51 0.84 -10.68
C HIS A 181 10.01 1.13 -10.50
N ASP A 182 9.41 0.63 -9.43
CA ASP A 182 7.98 0.80 -9.15
C ASP A 182 7.63 2.17 -8.53
N ASN A 183 8.62 2.93 -8.02
CA ASN A 183 8.41 4.18 -7.29
C ASN A 183 9.12 5.42 -7.89
N ALA A 184 9.91 5.28 -8.96
CA ALA A 184 10.70 6.36 -9.56
C ALA A 184 10.90 6.18 -11.07
N PHE A 185 11.09 7.29 -11.78
CA PHE A 185 11.53 7.31 -13.18
C PHE A 185 12.99 7.76 -13.24
N ARG A 186 13.85 7.01 -13.95
CA ARG A 186 15.28 7.31 -14.10
C ARG A 186 15.63 7.43 -15.58
N THR A 187 16.46 8.40 -15.92
CA THR A 187 16.99 8.62 -17.28
C THR A 187 18.49 8.35 -17.42
N SER A 188 19.22 8.29 -16.30
CA SER A 188 20.68 8.10 -16.28
C SER A 188 21.13 6.63 -16.47
N ASN A 189 22.30 6.44 -17.07
CA ASN A 189 22.77 5.15 -17.60
C ASN A 189 23.64 4.29 -16.66
N PHE A 190 23.97 4.73 -15.44
CA PHE A 190 24.88 4.01 -14.51
C PHE A 190 24.25 2.76 -13.83
N GLY A 191 23.41 2.03 -14.57
CA GLY A 191 23.12 0.61 -14.34
C GLY A 191 22.51 0.23 -12.99
N THR A 192 23.06 -0.82 -12.38
CA THR A 192 22.49 -1.61 -11.28
C THR A 192 23.01 -1.22 -9.89
N LEU A 193 23.75 -0.12 -9.79
CA LEU A 193 24.25 0.39 -8.50
C LEU A 193 23.09 0.86 -7.61
N VAL A 194 23.17 0.53 -6.33
CA VAL A 194 22.22 0.95 -5.29
C VAL A 194 22.94 1.68 -4.14
N PRO A 195 22.23 2.45 -3.30
CA PRO A 195 22.85 3.25 -2.22
C PRO A 195 23.76 2.44 -1.29
N GLN A 196 23.33 1.22 -0.93
CA GLN A 196 24.07 0.33 -0.04
C GLN A 196 25.35 -0.23 -0.66
N ASP A 197 25.53 -0.17 -1.99
CA ASP A 197 26.80 -0.59 -2.60
C ASP A 197 27.96 0.30 -2.13
N PHE A 198 27.66 1.53 -1.74
CA PHE A 198 28.60 2.51 -1.20
C PHE A 198 28.60 2.56 0.33
N ALA A 199 27.95 1.61 1.02
CA ALA A 199 27.91 1.53 2.48
C ALA A 199 29.23 1.02 3.08
N ILE A 200 30.24 1.89 3.06
CA ILE A 200 31.54 1.63 3.67
C ILE A 200 31.43 1.62 5.20
N SER A 201 31.94 0.57 5.84
CA SER A 201 32.01 0.46 7.31
C SER A 201 33.38 0.83 7.89
N GLN A 202 34.44 0.84 7.07
CA GLN A 202 35.81 1.22 7.45
C GLN A 202 36.46 1.96 6.27
N PRO A 203 37.21 3.05 6.47
CA PRO A 203 37.84 3.75 5.35
C PRO A 203 38.69 2.82 4.46
N ILE A 204 38.62 3.06 3.16
CA ILE A 204 39.54 2.48 2.16
C ILE A 204 40.96 3.03 2.41
N GLY A 205 41.13 4.16 3.11
CA GLY A 205 42.44 4.67 3.52
C GLY A 205 43.18 5.40 2.42
N VAL A 206 42.52 5.66 1.29
CA VAL A 206 42.98 6.57 0.24
C VAL A 206 41.96 7.69 0.16
N VAL A 207 42.32 8.86 0.69
CA VAL A 207 41.40 9.99 0.93
C VAL A 207 40.56 10.35 -0.29
N THR A 208 41.14 10.33 -1.48
CA THR A 208 40.45 10.64 -2.74
C THR A 208 39.47 9.54 -3.20
N ILE A 209 39.75 8.26 -2.92
CA ILE A 209 38.78 7.17 -3.12
C ILE A 209 37.66 7.25 -2.08
N ASP A 210 38.00 7.44 -0.80
CA ASP A 210 37.02 7.58 0.29
C ASP A 210 36.06 8.76 0.02
N ALA A 211 36.59 9.90 -0.44
CA ALA A 211 35.80 11.05 -0.86
C ALA A 211 34.91 10.75 -2.09
N PHE A 212 35.42 10.02 -3.10
CA PHE A 212 34.61 9.60 -4.23
C PHE A 212 33.45 8.68 -3.80
N ILE A 213 33.71 7.68 -2.95
CA ILE A 213 32.66 6.77 -2.48
C ILE A 213 31.64 7.50 -1.60
N SER A 214 32.06 8.44 -0.75
CA SER A 214 31.13 9.27 0.04
C SER A 214 30.21 10.10 -0.88
N ARG A 215 30.77 10.77 -1.90
CA ARG A 215 29.96 11.47 -2.93
C ARG A 215 29.02 10.52 -3.68
N ALA A 216 29.49 9.32 -4.06
CA ALA A 216 28.68 8.31 -4.74
C ALA A 216 27.53 7.79 -3.87
N SER A 217 27.79 7.52 -2.58
CA SER A 217 26.76 7.18 -1.60
C SER A 217 25.68 8.25 -1.53
N ALA A 218 26.07 9.51 -1.35
CA ALA A 218 25.14 10.63 -1.24
C ALA A 218 24.32 10.85 -2.52
N VAL A 219 24.97 10.92 -3.69
CA VAL A 219 24.30 11.13 -4.99
C VAL A 219 23.35 9.98 -5.32
N VAL A 220 23.81 8.73 -5.24
CA VAL A 220 22.95 7.58 -5.56
C VAL A 220 21.78 7.48 -4.58
N SER A 221 21.99 7.73 -3.28
CA SER A 221 20.91 7.82 -2.29
C SER A 221 19.89 8.89 -2.62
N ALA A 222 20.34 10.10 -2.97
CA ALA A 222 19.47 11.22 -3.33
C ALA A 222 18.66 10.93 -4.62
N MET A 223 19.26 10.22 -5.58
CA MET A 223 18.59 9.76 -6.80
C MET A 223 17.55 8.67 -6.52
N PHE A 224 17.81 7.75 -5.60
CA PHE A 224 16.83 6.75 -5.14
C PHE A 224 15.66 7.38 -4.38
N LEU A 225 15.91 8.41 -3.56
CA LEU A 225 14.85 9.12 -2.85
C LEU A 225 14.03 10.06 -3.75
N SER A 226 14.53 10.41 -4.92
CA SER A 226 13.80 11.22 -5.91
C SER A 226 12.75 10.42 -6.70
N ASN A 227 11.68 11.09 -7.16
CA ASN A 227 10.70 10.51 -8.10
C ASN A 227 11.19 10.58 -9.55
N PHE A 228 11.98 11.60 -9.87
CA PHE A 228 12.72 11.72 -11.13
C PHE A 228 14.15 12.13 -10.80
N SER A 229 15.12 11.49 -11.44
CA SER A 229 16.52 11.89 -11.36
C SER A 229 17.26 11.65 -12.68
N ASP A 230 18.10 12.62 -13.04
CA ASP A 230 18.92 12.62 -14.25
C ASP A 230 20.30 13.18 -13.89
N LEU A 231 21.35 12.41 -14.17
CA LEU A 231 22.74 12.79 -13.96
C LEU A 231 23.36 13.07 -15.32
N SER A 232 23.98 14.24 -15.48
CA SER A 232 24.59 14.69 -16.74
C SER A 232 25.90 15.42 -16.41
N GLY A 233 27.03 14.72 -16.61
CA GLY A 233 28.36 15.17 -16.15
C GLY A 233 28.41 15.34 -14.63
N ASP A 234 28.64 16.59 -14.20
CA ASP A 234 28.70 16.97 -12.79
C ASP A 234 27.42 17.68 -12.29
N GLN A 235 26.30 17.54 -13.02
CA GLN A 235 24.98 18.07 -12.62
C GLN A 235 23.96 16.95 -12.40
N LEU A 236 23.31 16.96 -11.22
CA LEU A 236 22.13 16.14 -10.91
C LEU A 236 20.86 16.98 -11.00
N SER A 237 20.03 16.72 -12.00
CA SER A 237 18.63 17.20 -12.04
C SER A 237 17.72 16.27 -11.24
N TYR A 238 16.86 16.81 -10.38
CA TYR A 238 16.00 16.02 -9.51
C TYR A 238 14.58 16.58 -9.36
N ARG A 239 13.64 15.69 -9.01
CA ARG A 239 12.28 16.03 -8.56
C ARG A 239 11.81 15.03 -7.52
N ILE A 240 11.38 15.53 -6.37
CA ILE A 240 10.78 14.78 -5.28
C ILE A 240 9.37 15.32 -5.04
N SER A 241 8.39 14.44 -5.06
CA SER A 241 6.99 14.74 -4.81
C SER A 241 6.59 14.14 -3.46
N GLY A 242 6.46 15.00 -2.45
CA GLY A 242 5.90 14.66 -1.15
C GLY A 242 4.80 15.66 -0.77
N TYR A 243 4.88 16.27 0.42
CA TYR A 243 3.93 17.32 0.83
C TYR A 243 4.01 18.59 -0.02
N LYS A 244 5.21 18.95 -0.48
CA LYS A 244 5.42 19.91 -1.57
C LYS A 244 6.28 19.26 -2.67
N LEU A 245 6.29 19.91 -3.84
CA LEU A 245 7.18 19.54 -4.93
C LEU A 245 8.55 20.18 -4.67
N LEU A 246 9.58 19.35 -4.47
CA LEU A 246 10.97 19.76 -4.36
C LEU A 246 11.67 19.43 -5.68
N SER A 247 12.27 20.40 -6.36
CA SER A 247 12.96 20.14 -7.63
C SER A 247 13.99 21.20 -7.94
N GLY A 248 15.10 20.79 -8.56
CA GLY A 248 16.17 21.68 -8.98
C GLY A 248 17.31 20.90 -9.62
N THR A 249 18.48 21.54 -9.64
CA THR A 249 19.76 20.94 -9.99
C THR A 249 20.70 20.98 -8.78
N VAL A 250 21.66 20.07 -8.74
CA VAL A 250 22.82 20.10 -7.82
C VAL A 250 24.07 20.02 -8.68
N ASP A 251 24.95 21.02 -8.56
CA ASP A 251 26.17 21.17 -9.37
C ASP A 251 27.46 20.85 -8.57
N ASN A 252 27.34 20.69 -7.24
CA ASN A 252 28.45 20.33 -6.36
C ASN A 252 28.05 19.15 -5.49
N PHE A 253 28.36 17.92 -5.90
CA PHE A 253 27.98 16.72 -5.14
C PHE A 253 28.61 16.62 -3.74
N SER A 254 29.63 17.42 -3.45
CA SER A 254 30.18 17.54 -2.09
C SER A 254 29.21 18.25 -1.14
N SER A 255 28.21 19.00 -1.63
CA SER A 255 27.14 19.58 -0.80
C SER A 255 26.09 18.55 -0.34
N LEU A 256 26.09 17.35 -0.93
CA LEU A 256 25.19 16.24 -0.57
C LEU A 256 25.83 15.26 0.42
N ALA A 257 27.16 15.21 0.51
CA ALA A 257 27.88 14.33 1.42
C ALA A 257 27.96 14.94 2.82
N ASP A 258 27.64 14.15 3.85
CA ASP A 258 27.53 14.61 5.24
C ASP A 258 28.09 13.59 6.23
N ASP A 259 28.68 14.07 7.34
CA ASP A 259 29.27 13.22 8.38
C ASP A 259 28.25 12.27 9.04
N ALA A 260 26.97 12.62 9.03
CA ALA A 260 25.88 11.79 9.55
C ALA A 260 25.33 10.78 8.52
N ALA A 261 25.83 10.82 7.28
CA ALA A 261 25.38 10.05 6.12
C ALA A 261 23.85 10.03 5.95
N THR A 262 23.21 11.18 6.14
CA THR A 262 21.76 11.37 6.24
C THR A 262 21.03 10.80 5.03
N PHE A 263 21.49 11.09 3.82
CA PHE A 263 20.92 10.52 2.60
C PHE A 263 21.01 8.99 2.57
N GLN A 264 22.17 8.43 2.91
CA GLN A 264 22.41 6.98 2.90
C GLN A 264 21.54 6.28 3.95
N ARG A 265 21.40 6.83 5.16
CA ARG A 265 20.55 6.27 6.22
C ARG A 265 19.08 6.25 5.82
N VAL A 266 18.59 7.33 5.23
CA VAL A 266 17.20 7.40 4.75
C VAL A 266 16.96 6.46 3.57
N ALA A 267 17.89 6.39 2.63
CA ALA A 267 17.81 5.47 1.49
C ALA A 267 17.87 4.00 1.93
N ASP A 268 18.74 3.65 2.88
CA ASP A 268 18.82 2.28 3.39
C ASP A 268 17.57 1.86 4.16
N TRP A 269 17.00 2.75 4.97
CA TRP A 269 15.73 2.48 5.64
C TRP A 269 14.57 2.28 4.66
N ALA A 270 14.52 3.06 3.57
CA ALA A 270 13.45 3.03 2.58
C ALA A 270 13.58 1.88 1.56
N TYR A 271 14.80 1.49 1.18
CA TYR A 271 15.08 0.53 0.09
C TYR A 271 15.83 -0.74 0.53
N GLY A 272 16.32 -0.82 1.77
CA GLY A 272 17.07 -1.95 2.30
C GLY A 272 16.22 -3.21 2.53
N ALA A 273 16.69 -4.12 3.39
CA ALA A 273 16.07 -5.44 3.56
C ALA A 273 14.56 -5.37 3.92
N GLU A 274 14.14 -4.40 4.72
CA GLU A 274 12.74 -4.14 5.08
C GLU A 274 12.11 -2.94 4.34
N GLY A 275 12.70 -2.52 3.22
CA GLY A 275 12.20 -1.40 2.41
C GLY A 275 10.84 -1.69 1.78
N ASN A 276 10.02 -0.64 1.61
CA ASN A 276 8.72 -0.70 0.92
C ASN A 276 8.27 0.69 0.42
N SER A 277 7.25 0.72 -0.44
CA SER A 277 6.72 1.96 -1.02
C SER A 277 6.20 2.96 0.01
N ASP A 278 5.63 2.52 1.13
CA ASP A 278 5.15 3.41 2.20
C ASP A 278 6.32 4.15 2.88
N LYS A 279 7.42 3.46 3.17
CA LYS A 279 8.66 4.07 3.69
C LYS A 279 9.26 5.07 2.71
N ILE A 280 9.29 4.74 1.41
CA ILE A 280 9.75 5.65 0.36
C ILE A 280 8.87 6.90 0.30
N GLY A 281 7.54 6.75 0.30
CA GLY A 281 6.60 7.87 0.31
C GLY A 281 6.73 8.74 1.57
N LEU A 282 6.89 8.12 2.73
CA LEU A 282 7.04 8.84 4.00
C LEU A 282 8.37 9.61 4.08
N ALA A 283 9.48 9.01 3.62
CA ALA A 283 10.77 9.68 3.52
C ALA A 283 10.69 10.91 2.60
N ARG A 284 10.08 10.77 1.42
CA ARG A 284 9.82 11.89 0.49
C ARG A 284 8.96 12.97 1.13
N ASN A 285 7.88 12.60 1.83
CA ASN A 285 7.02 13.56 2.53
C ASN A 285 7.78 14.38 3.58
N VAL A 286 8.61 13.75 4.41
CA VAL A 286 9.37 14.47 5.45
C VAL A 286 10.50 15.31 4.85
N ILE A 287 11.31 14.76 3.92
CA ILE A 287 12.35 15.52 3.21
C ILE A 287 11.74 16.77 2.55
N THR A 288 10.69 16.59 1.76
CA THR A 288 10.03 17.72 1.10
C THR A 288 9.32 18.65 2.07
N LEU A 289 9.06 18.29 3.33
CA LEU A 289 8.54 19.23 4.32
C LEU A 289 9.65 20.07 4.96
N CYS A 290 10.81 19.46 5.24
CA CYS A 290 11.91 20.07 5.99
C CYS A 290 12.81 21.00 5.17
N VAL A 291 12.99 20.77 3.87
CA VAL A 291 13.94 21.55 3.04
C VAL A 291 13.29 22.26 1.85
N ASP A 292 13.98 23.26 1.29
CA ASP A 292 13.65 23.92 0.01
C ASP A 292 14.57 23.50 -1.15
N ARG A 293 15.76 22.95 -0.85
CA ARG A 293 16.65 22.32 -1.83
C ARG A 293 17.23 21.02 -1.29
N LEU A 294 17.61 20.12 -2.20
CA LEU A 294 18.22 18.82 -1.85
C LEU A 294 19.55 18.99 -1.09
N GLU A 295 20.32 20.02 -1.43
CA GLU A 295 21.59 20.38 -0.77
C GLU A 295 21.43 20.79 0.70
N ASP A 296 20.22 21.17 1.12
CA ASP A 296 19.98 21.58 2.51
C ASP A 296 19.83 20.34 3.45
N VAL A 297 19.59 19.13 2.91
CA VAL A 297 19.33 17.91 3.72
C VAL A 297 20.50 17.56 4.67
N PRO A 298 21.78 17.55 4.24
CA PRO A 298 22.96 17.47 5.11
C PRO A 298 23.01 18.43 6.30
N SER A 299 22.39 19.62 6.17
CA SER A 299 22.37 20.61 7.26
C SER A 299 21.27 20.35 8.30
N HIS A 300 20.42 19.35 8.06
CA HIS A 300 19.23 19.02 8.85
C HIS A 300 19.21 17.53 9.26
N PRO A 301 20.16 17.05 10.09
CA PRO A 301 20.19 15.65 10.54
C PRO A 301 18.91 15.21 11.28
N GLU A 302 18.15 16.15 11.85
CA GLU A 302 16.83 15.91 12.46
C GLU A 302 15.78 15.35 11.47
N ILE A 303 16.01 15.43 10.15
CA ILE A 303 15.17 14.79 9.13
C ILE A 303 15.06 13.28 9.38
N TRP A 304 16.15 12.63 9.82
CA TRP A 304 16.12 11.21 10.15
C TRP A 304 15.16 10.91 11.32
N ASP A 305 15.27 11.65 12.41
CA ASP A 305 14.42 11.48 13.59
C ASP A 305 12.95 11.82 13.28
N ALA A 306 12.74 12.84 12.43
CA ALA A 306 11.42 13.19 11.92
C ALA A 306 10.80 12.07 11.07
N ILE A 307 11.57 11.41 10.20
CA ILE A 307 11.13 10.22 9.43
C ILE A 307 10.75 9.07 10.37
N GLN A 308 11.61 8.75 11.36
CA GLN A 308 11.31 7.69 12.32
C GLN A 308 10.04 8.00 13.13
N SER A 309 9.89 9.23 13.61
CA SER A 309 8.71 9.67 14.38
C SER A 309 7.42 9.63 13.54
N ASN A 310 7.45 10.15 12.31
CA ASN A 310 6.31 10.11 11.38
C ASN A 310 5.93 8.66 11.06
N TYR A 311 6.90 7.74 10.89
CA TYR A 311 6.60 6.32 10.67
C TYR A 311 5.92 5.66 11.88
N GLN A 312 6.33 6.02 13.11
CA GLN A 312 5.64 5.55 14.31
C GLN A 312 4.20 6.09 14.44
N ILE A 313 3.93 7.31 13.95
CA ILE A 313 2.57 7.87 13.86
C ILE A 313 1.76 7.11 12.82
N TYR A 314 2.27 6.96 11.60
CA TYR A 314 1.65 6.19 10.50
C TYR A 314 1.27 4.76 10.93
N LEU A 315 2.16 4.04 11.63
CA LEU A 315 1.84 2.71 12.15
C LEU A 315 0.71 2.73 13.20
N LYS A 316 0.68 3.74 14.10
CA LYS A 316 -0.39 3.89 15.10
C LYS A 316 -1.73 4.22 14.46
N GLU A 317 -1.76 5.11 13.47
CA GLU A 317 -2.97 5.50 12.75
C GLU A 317 -3.54 4.34 11.93
N ASN A 318 -2.68 3.55 11.25
CA ASN A 318 -3.10 2.35 10.54
C ASN A 318 -3.69 1.28 11.49
N ILE A 319 -3.07 1.07 12.66
CA ILE A 319 -3.62 0.17 13.68
C ILE A 319 -4.96 0.69 14.23
N ALA A 320 -5.07 1.99 14.49
CA ALA A 320 -6.33 2.61 14.92
C ALA A 320 -7.44 2.45 13.88
N THR A 321 -7.13 2.68 12.60
CA THR A 321 -8.05 2.50 11.46
C THR A 321 -8.52 1.04 11.35
N TYR A 322 -7.60 0.07 11.48
CA TYR A 322 -7.94 -1.35 11.49
C TYR A 322 -8.87 -1.71 12.67
N LEU A 323 -8.60 -1.18 13.87
CA LEU A 323 -9.45 -1.39 15.04
C LEU A 323 -10.83 -0.72 14.89
N GLU A 324 -10.91 0.48 14.30
CA GLU A 324 -12.17 1.17 14.00
C GLU A 324 -13.02 0.37 13.01
N VAL A 325 -12.39 -0.12 11.93
CA VAL A 325 -13.00 -1.02 10.93
C VAL A 325 -13.56 -2.28 11.60
N ARG A 326 -12.78 -2.92 12.48
CA ARG A 326 -13.19 -4.12 13.22
C ARG A 326 -14.33 -3.84 14.20
N ASN A 327 -14.34 -2.68 14.86
CA ASN A 327 -15.42 -2.28 15.77
C ASN A 327 -16.73 -2.02 15.00
N LYS A 328 -16.67 -1.34 13.85
CA LYS A 328 -17.84 -1.13 12.96
C LYS A 328 -18.38 -2.44 12.40
N LEU A 329 -17.50 -3.42 12.09
CA LEU A 329 -17.92 -4.78 11.73
C LEU A 329 -18.70 -5.45 12.87
N ALA A 330 -18.20 -5.37 14.12
CA ALA A 330 -18.88 -5.93 15.28
C ALA A 330 -20.25 -5.26 15.55
N GLU A 331 -20.34 -3.94 15.40
CA GLU A 331 -21.58 -3.17 15.51
C GLU A 331 -22.62 -3.61 14.45
N LEU A 332 -22.21 -3.75 13.19
CA LEU A 332 -23.09 -4.23 12.11
C LEU A 332 -23.58 -5.67 12.32
N LEU A 333 -22.75 -6.55 12.92
CA LEU A 333 -23.14 -7.91 13.30
C LEU A 333 -24.11 -7.93 14.49
N ALA A 334 -23.90 -7.07 15.49
CA ALA A 334 -24.83 -6.89 16.62
C ALA A 334 -26.20 -6.38 16.14
N GLU A 335 -26.21 -5.38 15.27
CA GLU A 335 -27.43 -4.83 14.65
C GLU A 335 -28.15 -5.87 13.76
N SER A 336 -27.41 -6.75 13.07
CA SER A 336 -27.99 -7.88 12.34
C SER A 336 -28.69 -8.88 13.27
N THR A 337 -28.09 -9.15 14.43
CA THR A 337 -28.68 -9.99 15.49
C THR A 337 -29.93 -9.33 16.09
N HIS A 338 -29.90 -8.04 16.39
CA HIS A 338 -31.06 -7.29 16.89
C HIS A 338 -32.23 -7.28 15.89
N LYS A 339 -31.96 -7.05 14.60
CA LYS A 339 -32.96 -7.21 13.52
C LYS A 339 -33.55 -8.61 13.46
N THR A 340 -32.74 -9.64 13.70
CA THR A 340 -33.20 -11.05 13.77
C THR A 340 -34.13 -11.28 14.96
N GLN A 341 -33.84 -10.67 16.13
CA GLN A 341 -34.71 -10.71 17.30
C GLN A 341 -36.05 -10.02 17.02
N ALA A 342 -36.05 -8.82 16.43
CA ALA A 342 -37.27 -8.10 16.05
C ALA A 342 -38.16 -8.89 15.05
N LEU A 343 -37.55 -9.63 14.11
CA LEU A 343 -38.30 -10.55 13.24
C LEU A 343 -38.97 -11.70 14.03
N VAL A 344 -38.33 -12.21 15.09
CA VAL A 344 -38.90 -13.24 15.96
C VAL A 344 -40.03 -12.68 16.84
N GLU A 345 -39.92 -11.44 17.31
CA GLU A 345 -40.99 -10.75 18.04
C GLU A 345 -42.24 -10.55 17.15
N GLY A 346 -42.06 -10.15 15.89
CA GLY A 346 -43.17 -10.06 14.93
C GLY A 346 -43.88 -11.40 14.65
N LEU A 347 -43.17 -12.53 14.77
CA LEU A 347 -43.79 -13.86 14.72
C LEU A 347 -44.60 -14.16 15.99
N LEU A 348 -44.11 -13.77 17.16
CA LEU A 348 -44.83 -13.94 18.42
C LEU A 348 -46.13 -13.12 18.44
N ASP A 349 -46.10 -11.89 17.94
CA ASP A 349 -47.29 -11.04 17.83
C ASP A 349 -48.30 -11.56 16.79
N SER A 350 -47.82 -12.14 15.69
CA SER A 350 -48.70 -12.86 14.73
C SER A 350 -49.48 -13.98 15.42
N ILE A 351 -48.85 -14.74 16.33
CA ILE A 351 -49.51 -15.79 17.11
C ILE A 351 -50.46 -15.22 18.15
N ARG A 352 -50.03 -14.20 18.92
CA ARG A 352 -50.88 -13.54 19.92
C ARG A 352 -52.18 -13.04 19.29
N ASN A 353 -52.08 -12.40 18.12
CA ASN A 353 -53.25 -11.94 17.38
C ASN A 353 -54.14 -13.10 16.90
N GLY A 354 -53.56 -14.17 16.37
CA GLY A 354 -54.31 -15.39 15.99
C GLY A 354 -55.08 -16.02 17.16
N VAL A 355 -54.46 -16.09 18.35
CA VAL A 355 -55.10 -16.59 19.57
C VAL A 355 -56.22 -15.66 20.02
N LEU A 356 -56.01 -14.34 19.97
CA LEU A 356 -57.04 -13.35 20.31
C LEU A 356 -58.25 -13.41 19.38
N VAL A 357 -58.07 -13.58 18.06
CA VAL A 357 -59.17 -13.76 17.09
C VAL A 357 -60.04 -14.98 17.44
N ILE A 358 -59.43 -16.11 17.81
CA ILE A 358 -60.16 -17.32 18.20
C ILE A 358 -60.84 -17.15 19.56
N LEU A 359 -60.15 -16.54 20.54
CA LEU A 359 -60.69 -16.32 21.89
C LEU A 359 -61.86 -15.34 21.90
N THR A 360 -61.77 -14.26 21.11
CA THR A 360 -62.86 -13.30 20.95
C THR A 360 -64.08 -13.93 20.28
N PHE A 361 -63.89 -14.71 19.20
CA PHE A 361 -64.97 -15.48 18.59
C PHE A 361 -65.63 -16.43 19.59
N LEU A 362 -64.84 -17.22 20.34
CA LEU A 362 -65.33 -18.12 21.39
C LEU A 362 -66.17 -17.38 22.44
N LEU A 363 -65.64 -16.26 22.96
CA LEU A 363 -66.33 -15.42 23.95
C LEU A 363 -67.65 -14.87 23.39
N THR A 364 -67.64 -14.35 22.15
CA THR A 364 -68.85 -13.84 21.49
C THR A 364 -69.92 -14.92 21.32
N VAL A 365 -69.54 -16.14 20.89
CA VAL A 365 -70.49 -17.26 20.75
C VAL A 365 -71.09 -17.67 22.10
N VAL A 366 -70.25 -17.78 23.15
CA VAL A 366 -70.72 -18.14 24.50
C VAL A 366 -71.62 -17.06 25.09
N VAL A 367 -71.26 -15.77 24.97
CA VAL A 367 -72.06 -14.66 25.50
C VAL A 367 -73.39 -14.54 24.76
N ILE A 368 -73.40 -14.54 23.43
CA ILE A 368 -74.64 -14.35 22.65
C ILE A 368 -75.63 -15.49 22.89
N ASN A 369 -75.17 -16.74 22.95
CA ASN A 369 -76.05 -17.89 23.08
C ASN A 369 -76.40 -18.22 24.56
N GLY A 370 -75.49 -17.92 25.50
CA GLY A 370 -75.76 -18.02 26.93
C GLY A 370 -76.75 -16.98 27.45
N LEU A 371 -76.80 -15.78 26.85
CA LEU A 371 -77.79 -14.75 27.18
C LEU A 371 -79.19 -14.98 26.59
N LYS A 372 -79.35 -15.96 25.68
CA LYS A 372 -80.60 -16.22 24.94
C LYS A 372 -81.43 -17.38 25.47
N ASP A 373 -81.01 -18.04 26.56
CA ASP A 373 -81.55 -19.31 27.08
C ASP A 373 -81.64 -20.47 26.04
N THR A 374 -81.04 -20.28 24.86
CA THR A 374 -80.75 -21.35 23.90
C THR A 374 -79.70 -22.27 24.50
N GLY A 375 -80.17 -23.38 25.10
CA GLY A 375 -79.33 -24.31 25.84
C GLY A 375 -78.12 -24.86 25.06
N LEU A 376 -77.16 -25.44 25.80
CA LEU A 376 -75.80 -25.79 25.37
C LEU A 376 -75.65 -26.47 24.00
N LYS A 377 -76.69 -27.16 23.50
CA LYS A 377 -76.75 -27.75 22.16
C LYS A 377 -76.58 -26.74 21.02
N VAL A 378 -77.03 -25.49 21.19
CA VAL A 378 -76.92 -24.45 20.14
C VAL A 378 -75.50 -23.91 20.02
N ILE A 379 -74.75 -23.85 21.13
CA ILE A 379 -73.35 -23.37 21.18
C ILE A 379 -72.43 -24.26 20.31
N PHE A 380 -72.72 -25.56 20.24
CA PHE A 380 -71.97 -26.54 19.44
C PHE A 380 -72.67 -26.94 18.14
N SER A 381 -73.51 -26.06 17.56
CA SER A 381 -74.14 -26.28 16.25
C SER A 381 -73.09 -26.39 15.12
N VAL A 382 -73.44 -27.15 14.07
CA VAL A 382 -72.66 -27.29 12.82
C VAL A 382 -72.31 -25.93 12.21
N GLU A 383 -73.20 -24.95 12.33
CA GLU A 383 -72.99 -23.59 11.82
C GLU A 383 -71.82 -22.87 12.52
N TYR A 384 -71.77 -22.91 13.85
CA TYR A 384 -70.67 -22.31 14.62
C TYR A 384 -69.38 -23.11 14.47
N LEU A 385 -69.46 -24.44 14.36
CA LEU A 385 -68.32 -25.31 14.07
C LEU A 385 -67.68 -24.96 12.70
N ALA A 386 -68.49 -24.72 11.67
CA ALA A 386 -68.01 -24.32 10.35
C ALA A 386 -67.30 -22.96 10.40
N VAL A 387 -67.87 -21.95 11.08
CA VAL A 387 -67.22 -20.64 11.24
C VAL A 387 -65.92 -20.74 12.04
N ALA A 388 -65.91 -21.51 13.14
CA ALA A 388 -64.71 -21.75 13.95
C ALA A 388 -63.58 -22.38 13.12
N LEU A 389 -63.90 -23.41 12.32
CA LEU A 389 -62.95 -24.07 11.43
C LEU A 389 -62.43 -23.13 10.34
N THR A 390 -63.30 -22.27 9.78
CA THR A 390 -62.89 -21.29 8.77
C THR A 390 -61.92 -20.26 9.35
N LEU A 391 -62.17 -19.76 10.56
CA LEU A 391 -61.25 -18.87 11.28
C LEU A 391 -59.92 -19.56 11.61
N LEU A 392 -59.94 -20.82 12.08
CA LEU A 392 -58.74 -21.62 12.33
C LEU A 392 -57.87 -21.77 11.07
N VAL A 393 -58.48 -22.06 9.91
CA VAL A 393 -57.77 -22.18 8.64
C VAL A 393 -57.16 -20.85 8.20
N LEU A 394 -57.93 -19.75 8.26
CA LEU A 394 -57.46 -18.42 7.88
C LEU A 394 -56.30 -17.93 8.78
N SER A 395 -56.42 -18.06 10.10
CA SER A 395 -55.34 -17.69 11.03
C SER A 395 -54.12 -18.60 10.89
N SER A 396 -54.29 -19.88 10.57
CA SER A 396 -53.18 -20.80 10.26
C SER A 396 -52.43 -20.38 9.00
N LEU A 397 -53.15 -20.00 7.94
CA LEU A 397 -52.55 -19.50 6.70
C LEU A 397 -51.80 -18.19 6.93
N ALA A 398 -52.36 -17.28 7.74
CA ALA A 398 -51.70 -16.03 8.11
C ALA A 398 -50.38 -16.25 8.88
N ILE A 399 -50.38 -17.12 9.89
CA ILE A 399 -49.18 -17.43 10.68
C ILE A 399 -48.12 -18.18 9.85
N TRP A 400 -48.54 -19.08 8.95
CA TRP A 400 -47.64 -19.71 7.98
C TRP A 400 -47.01 -18.67 7.04
N ALA A 401 -47.80 -17.70 6.55
CA ALA A 401 -47.30 -16.61 5.72
C ALA A 401 -46.30 -15.73 6.50
N SER A 402 -46.59 -15.36 7.76
CA SER A 402 -45.64 -14.64 8.62
C SER A 402 -44.33 -15.42 8.81
N CYS A 403 -44.39 -16.73 9.06
CA CYS A 403 -43.19 -17.58 9.19
C CYS A 403 -42.34 -17.61 7.91
N ARG A 404 -42.99 -17.60 6.74
CA ARG A 404 -42.32 -17.54 5.43
C ARG A 404 -41.71 -16.16 5.17
N ASP A 405 -42.44 -15.10 5.47
CA ASP A 405 -42.01 -13.71 5.29
C ASP A 405 -40.83 -13.38 6.20
N ALA A 406 -40.88 -13.71 7.50
CA ALA A 406 -39.77 -13.49 8.43
C ALA A 406 -38.47 -14.19 7.98
N ARG A 407 -38.55 -15.43 7.49
CA ARG A 407 -37.40 -16.13 6.88
C ARG A 407 -36.90 -15.44 5.61
N SER A 408 -37.81 -14.99 4.74
CA SER A 408 -37.43 -14.28 3.51
C SER A 408 -36.75 -12.94 3.79
N ARG A 409 -37.28 -12.16 4.74
CA ARG A 409 -36.70 -10.88 5.17
C ARG A 409 -35.33 -11.07 5.83
N PHE A 410 -35.16 -12.10 6.65
CA PHE A 410 -33.86 -12.46 7.19
C PHE A 410 -32.85 -12.77 6.07
N GLU A 411 -33.19 -13.62 5.11
CA GLU A 411 -32.31 -13.95 3.98
C GLU A 411 -31.93 -12.73 3.13
N GLN A 412 -32.87 -11.80 2.92
CA GLN A 412 -32.61 -10.55 2.20
C GLN A 412 -31.69 -9.63 3.01
N SER A 413 -31.93 -9.48 4.32
CA SER A 413 -31.10 -8.68 5.21
C SER A 413 -29.70 -9.25 5.36
N ALA A 414 -29.55 -10.56 5.54
CA ALA A 414 -28.26 -11.23 5.70
C ALA A 414 -27.38 -11.04 4.45
N LYS A 415 -27.96 -11.18 3.25
CA LYS A 415 -27.27 -10.92 1.98
C LYS A 415 -26.88 -9.45 1.84
N ALA A 416 -27.80 -8.52 2.14
CA ALA A 416 -27.51 -7.08 2.09
C ALA A 416 -26.38 -6.67 3.05
N THR A 417 -26.38 -7.19 4.29
CA THR A 417 -25.29 -6.98 5.25
C THR A 417 -23.99 -7.58 4.73
N ALA A 418 -23.98 -8.83 4.25
CA ALA A 418 -22.77 -9.48 3.73
C ALA A 418 -22.18 -8.74 2.52
N ASP A 419 -23.01 -8.29 1.57
CA ASP A 419 -22.58 -7.51 0.40
C ASP A 419 -22.01 -6.13 0.79
N LEU A 420 -22.65 -5.45 1.76
CA LEU A 420 -22.18 -4.16 2.28
C LEU A 420 -20.83 -4.31 2.99
N LEU A 421 -20.70 -5.31 3.87
CA LEU A 421 -19.45 -5.64 4.54
C LEU A 421 -18.33 -5.96 3.54
N ARG A 422 -18.62 -6.79 2.53
CA ARG A 422 -17.66 -7.16 1.49
C ARG A 422 -17.21 -5.95 0.65
N ARG A 423 -18.10 -5.00 0.36
CA ARG A 423 -17.75 -3.77 -0.39
C ARG A 423 -16.97 -2.77 0.44
N MET A 424 -17.33 -2.56 1.70
CA MET A 424 -16.68 -1.57 2.56
C MET A 424 -15.27 -2.01 2.99
N TYR A 425 -15.09 -3.29 3.31
CA TYR A 425 -13.88 -3.78 3.98
C TYR A 425 -12.89 -4.55 3.09
N ALA A 426 -13.21 -4.79 1.80
CA ALA A 426 -12.31 -5.50 0.87
C ALA A 426 -10.93 -4.85 0.65
N HIS A 427 -10.76 -3.57 1.02
CA HIS A 427 -9.48 -2.86 0.91
C HIS A 427 -8.69 -2.76 2.23
N VAL A 428 -9.28 -3.17 3.36
CA VAL A 428 -8.65 -3.06 4.70
C VAL A 428 -8.45 -4.43 5.36
N MET A 429 -9.39 -5.37 5.15
CA MET A 429 -9.31 -6.72 5.71
C MET A 429 -9.19 -7.78 4.62
N ILE A 430 -8.40 -8.81 4.92
CA ILE A 430 -8.28 -9.99 4.06
C ILE A 430 -9.64 -10.69 4.02
N ALA A 431 -10.13 -11.04 2.83
CA ALA A 431 -11.47 -11.62 2.64
C ALA A 431 -11.77 -12.84 3.53
N ARG A 432 -10.74 -13.63 3.86
CA ARG A 432 -10.81 -14.79 4.76
C ARG A 432 -11.13 -14.39 6.21
N GLU A 433 -10.57 -13.29 6.71
CA GLU A 433 -10.84 -12.81 8.08
C GLU A 433 -12.29 -12.34 8.20
N LEU A 434 -12.79 -11.65 7.18
CA LEU A 434 -14.19 -11.24 7.10
C LEU A 434 -15.13 -12.46 7.08
N GLU A 435 -14.83 -13.48 6.28
CA GLU A 435 -15.63 -14.71 6.23
C GLU A 435 -15.66 -15.45 7.58
N VAL A 436 -14.51 -15.59 8.23
CA VAL A 436 -14.38 -16.25 9.55
C VAL A 436 -15.18 -15.52 10.65
N GLN A 437 -15.29 -14.19 10.61
CA GLN A 437 -16.07 -13.44 11.60
C GLN A 437 -17.57 -13.31 11.25
N VAL A 438 -17.93 -13.23 9.96
CA VAL A 438 -19.32 -13.00 9.53
C VAL A 438 -20.14 -14.29 9.46
N ALA A 439 -19.57 -15.37 8.91
CA ALA A 439 -20.28 -16.63 8.72
C ALA A 439 -20.93 -17.20 10.01
N PRO A 440 -20.22 -17.33 11.16
CA PRO A 440 -20.81 -17.94 12.36
C PRO A 440 -22.01 -17.14 12.89
N THR A 441 -21.95 -15.80 12.90
CA THR A 441 -23.06 -14.96 13.38
C THR A 441 -24.27 -15.01 12.43
N VAL A 442 -24.04 -15.09 11.11
CA VAL A 442 -25.13 -15.24 10.13
C VAL A 442 -25.79 -16.61 10.25
N ASP A 443 -25.00 -17.69 10.38
CA ASP A 443 -25.54 -19.05 10.53
C ASP A 443 -26.23 -19.26 11.88
N GLU A 444 -25.71 -18.68 12.97
CA GLU A 444 -26.39 -18.69 14.27
C GLU A 444 -27.76 -18.01 14.18
N ASN A 445 -27.82 -16.79 13.63
CA ASN A 445 -29.07 -16.04 13.44
C ASN A 445 -30.05 -16.79 12.51
N ARG A 446 -29.57 -17.39 11.42
CA ARG A 446 -30.37 -18.23 10.51
C ARG A 446 -30.95 -19.43 11.26
N SER A 447 -30.14 -20.11 12.07
CA SER A 447 -30.58 -21.24 12.88
C SER A 447 -31.60 -20.82 13.96
N TYR A 448 -31.46 -19.61 14.50
CA TYR A 448 -32.32 -19.07 15.54
C TYR A 448 -33.72 -18.76 14.99
N ILE A 449 -33.82 -17.96 13.92
CA ILE A 449 -35.12 -17.64 13.28
C ILE A 449 -35.77 -18.90 12.70
N GLY A 450 -34.98 -19.82 12.14
CA GLY A 450 -35.45 -21.12 11.67
C GLY A 450 -36.12 -21.95 12.77
N ARG A 451 -35.43 -22.10 13.92
CA ARG A 451 -35.91 -22.83 15.11
C ARG A 451 -37.15 -22.17 15.73
N GLN A 452 -37.14 -20.85 15.92
CA GLN A 452 -38.27 -20.15 16.54
C GLN A 452 -39.52 -20.19 15.65
N ALA A 453 -39.40 -19.95 14.34
CA ALA A 453 -40.53 -20.08 13.41
C ALA A 453 -41.16 -21.50 13.43
N ASN A 454 -40.35 -22.57 13.52
CA ASN A 454 -40.87 -23.93 13.65
C ASN A 454 -41.55 -24.18 15.01
N LYS A 455 -40.97 -23.72 16.12
CA LYS A 455 -41.58 -23.85 17.46
C LYS A 455 -42.90 -23.10 17.55
N TYR A 456 -42.95 -21.88 17.04
CA TYR A 456 -44.12 -21.02 17.01
C TYR A 456 -45.23 -21.60 16.12
N LEU A 457 -44.90 -22.08 14.91
CA LEU A 457 -45.87 -22.81 14.07
C LEU A 457 -46.38 -24.09 14.75
N GLY A 458 -45.52 -24.86 15.41
CA GLY A 458 -45.91 -26.06 16.15
C GLY A 458 -46.82 -25.77 17.35
N PHE A 459 -46.52 -24.71 18.11
CA PHE A 459 -47.39 -24.22 19.19
C PHE A 459 -48.77 -23.81 18.65
N TRP A 460 -48.80 -23.07 17.54
CA TRP A 460 -50.05 -22.68 16.89
C TRP A 460 -50.87 -23.90 16.43
N LEU A 461 -50.26 -24.87 15.77
CA LEU A 461 -50.95 -26.10 15.32
C LEU A 461 -51.49 -26.92 16.49
N CYS A 462 -50.76 -26.97 17.62
CA CYS A 462 -51.24 -27.60 18.85
C CYS A 462 -52.47 -26.86 19.43
N PHE A 463 -52.42 -25.53 19.51
CA PHE A 463 -53.55 -24.71 19.95
C PHE A 463 -54.77 -24.89 19.03
N ALA A 464 -54.58 -24.84 17.71
CA ALA A 464 -55.63 -25.05 16.72
C ALA A 464 -56.26 -26.45 16.83
N LEU A 465 -55.45 -27.49 17.04
CA LEU A 465 -55.92 -28.86 17.25
C LEU A 465 -56.74 -29.00 18.54
N LEU A 466 -56.28 -28.39 19.65
CA LEU A 466 -57.02 -28.39 20.92
C LEU A 466 -58.39 -27.71 20.79
N VAL A 467 -58.46 -26.56 20.10
CA VAL A 467 -59.73 -25.87 19.82
C VAL A 467 -60.64 -26.72 18.94
N ALA A 468 -60.10 -27.34 17.88
CA ALA A 468 -60.87 -28.22 16.99
C ALA A 468 -61.43 -29.47 17.72
N ILE A 469 -60.63 -30.10 18.59
CA ILE A 469 -61.07 -31.23 19.42
C ILE A 469 -62.15 -30.79 20.41
N ALA A 470 -61.98 -29.64 21.09
CA ALA A 470 -62.96 -29.15 22.05
C ALA A 470 -64.33 -28.88 21.39
N PHE A 471 -64.34 -28.25 20.22
CA PHE A 471 -65.56 -28.07 19.43
C PHE A 471 -66.14 -29.39 18.91
N GLY A 472 -65.30 -30.31 18.42
CA GLY A 472 -65.74 -31.62 17.90
C GLY A 472 -66.35 -32.52 18.96
N VAL A 473 -65.74 -32.60 20.15
CA VAL A 473 -66.28 -33.34 21.30
C VAL A 473 -67.58 -32.70 21.78
N GLY A 474 -67.65 -31.37 21.86
CA GLY A 474 -68.89 -30.66 22.17
C GLY A 474 -70.01 -30.99 21.18
N HIS A 475 -69.73 -30.97 19.87
CA HIS A 475 -70.70 -31.35 18.84
C HIS A 475 -71.18 -32.80 19.00
N VAL A 476 -70.28 -33.77 19.23
CA VAL A 476 -70.66 -35.18 19.40
C VAL A 476 -71.49 -35.41 20.67
N VAL A 477 -71.13 -34.78 21.79
CA VAL A 477 -71.83 -34.94 23.08
C VAL A 477 -73.21 -34.26 23.08
N PHE A 478 -73.35 -33.10 22.41
CA PHE A 478 -74.58 -32.30 22.46
C PHE A 478 -75.47 -32.39 21.21
N GLY A 479 -74.94 -32.83 20.06
CA GLY A 479 -75.65 -32.85 18.77
C GLY A 479 -76.52 -34.08 18.52
N ALA A 480 -76.36 -35.18 19.29
CA ALA A 480 -77.09 -36.43 19.07
C ALA A 480 -78.55 -36.41 19.60
N THR A 481 -79.44 -35.61 19.02
CA THR A 481 -80.90 -35.83 19.09
C THR A 481 -81.69 -34.96 18.07
N THR A 482 -81.79 -35.40 16.82
CA THR A 482 -82.72 -34.83 15.82
C THR A 482 -83.35 -35.94 14.97
N ALA A 483 -84.61 -36.28 15.24
CA ALA A 483 -85.44 -37.11 14.36
C ALA A 483 -86.94 -36.80 14.56
N PRO A 484 -87.60 -36.25 13.52
CA PRO A 484 -89.06 -36.32 13.36
C PRO A 484 -89.48 -36.74 11.94
N PRO A 485 -90.76 -37.05 11.68
CA PRO A 485 -91.76 -37.70 12.54
C PRO A 485 -92.45 -38.91 11.83
N ALA A 486 -93.21 -39.71 12.59
CA ALA A 486 -94.16 -40.68 12.03
C ALA A 486 -95.53 -40.55 12.71
N SER A 487 -96.59 -41.03 12.06
CA SER A 487 -97.94 -40.43 12.11
C SER A 487 -99.01 -41.20 12.91
N ALA A 488 -100.18 -40.54 13.02
CA ALA A 488 -101.49 -41.05 13.48
C ALA A 488 -101.65 -41.20 15.02
N ARG A 489 -102.76 -40.76 15.63
CA ARG A 489 -104.16 -40.91 15.18
C ARG A 489 -105.06 -39.71 15.54
N ALA A 490 -106.22 -39.67 14.86
CA ALA A 490 -107.27 -38.68 15.06
C ALA A 490 -108.07 -38.89 16.35
N HIS A 491 -108.66 -37.81 16.86
CA HIS A 491 -109.93 -37.87 17.57
C HIS A 491 -110.85 -36.75 17.09
N VAL A 492 -112.11 -37.10 16.84
CA VAL A 492 -113.18 -36.22 16.37
C VAL A 492 -114.22 -36.08 17.48
N ASN A 493 -114.46 -34.85 17.94
CA ASN A 493 -115.76 -34.24 18.29
C ASN A 493 -115.47 -32.90 19.00
N ASN A 494 -115.89 -31.72 18.51
CA ASN A 494 -117.23 -31.24 18.13
C ASN A 494 -118.01 -30.67 19.33
N GLU A 495 -117.94 -29.34 19.49
CA GLU A 495 -118.97 -28.55 20.17
C GLU A 495 -119.15 -27.20 19.44
N LYS A 496 -120.36 -26.62 19.50
CA LYS A 496 -120.84 -25.62 18.52
C LYS A 496 -121.87 -24.67 19.15
N ARG A 497 -121.89 -23.39 18.69
CA ARG A 497 -122.71 -22.21 19.14
C ARG A 497 -122.14 -21.49 20.37
N THR A 498 -122.18 -20.15 20.58
CA THR A 498 -122.54 -18.91 19.81
C THR A 498 -122.03 -17.68 20.61
N GLY A 499 -121.78 -16.46 20.08
CA GLY A 499 -121.76 -15.93 18.70
C GLY A 499 -122.11 -14.41 18.63
N VAL A 500 -122.11 -13.84 17.41
CA VAL A 500 -122.87 -12.63 16.95
C VAL A 500 -122.26 -11.20 17.12
N ARG A 501 -121.87 -10.59 15.97
CA ARG A 501 -121.92 -9.13 15.57
C ARG A 501 -120.99 -8.10 16.31
N GLN A 502 -120.58 -6.94 15.73
CA GLN A 502 -120.87 -6.29 14.42
C GLN A 502 -119.78 -5.24 13.99
N GLY A 503 -119.69 -4.94 12.67
CA GLY A 503 -119.06 -3.74 12.07
C GLY A 503 -117.52 -3.76 11.92
N GLY A 504 -116.86 -3.37 10.81
CA GLY A 504 -117.23 -2.56 9.63
C GLY A 504 -116.83 -1.08 9.85
N VAL A 505 -116.17 -0.31 8.96
CA VAL A 505 -115.78 -0.43 7.52
C VAL A 505 -114.47 0.41 7.34
N VAL A 506 -113.37 -0.01 6.68
CA VAL A 506 -112.90 0.26 5.26
C VAL A 506 -113.23 1.70 4.72
N PRO A 507 -112.51 2.35 3.75
CA PRO A 507 -111.53 1.75 2.82
C PRO A 507 -110.32 2.59 2.29
N HIS A 508 -109.52 1.91 1.44
CA HIS A 508 -108.65 2.39 0.33
C HIS A 508 -107.47 3.34 0.66
N ALA A 509 -106.22 3.08 0.22
CA ALA A 509 -105.68 3.08 -1.16
C ALA A 509 -105.65 4.50 -1.77
N SER A 510 -104.63 4.96 -2.52
CA SER A 510 -103.50 4.30 -3.22
C SER A 510 -102.49 5.33 -3.75
N VAL A 511 -101.23 4.92 -3.98
CA VAL A 511 -100.37 5.32 -5.14
C VAL A 511 -99.85 6.77 -5.24
N ASP A 512 -98.69 6.91 -5.92
CA ASP A 512 -98.02 8.14 -6.41
C ASP A 512 -97.48 9.16 -5.39
N ALA A 513 -96.52 10.04 -5.72
CA ALA A 513 -95.38 9.95 -6.66
C ALA A 513 -94.39 11.12 -6.37
N ARG A 514 -93.10 10.91 -6.68
CA ARG A 514 -92.05 11.90 -7.04
C ARG A 514 -91.81 13.22 -6.24
N GLN A 515 -90.51 13.46 -6.10
CA GLN A 515 -89.78 14.75 -6.27
C GLN A 515 -89.50 15.71 -5.09
N GLN A 516 -88.45 16.51 -5.34
CA GLN A 516 -87.82 17.58 -4.54
C GLN A 516 -86.99 17.06 -3.34
N ALA A 517 -85.67 17.30 -3.20
CA ALA A 517 -84.74 18.35 -3.62
C ALA A 517 -84.82 19.66 -2.81
N LEU A 518 -83.79 19.88 -1.97
CA LEU A 518 -83.23 21.12 -1.38
C LEU A 518 -81.94 20.63 -0.65
N ALA A 519 -80.70 21.11 -0.88
CA ALA A 519 -80.12 22.45 -0.99
C ALA A 519 -79.72 23.09 0.36
N SER A 520 -78.75 24.02 0.30
CA SER A 520 -77.98 24.67 1.39
C SER A 520 -76.85 23.82 2.02
N GLY A 521 -75.69 24.39 2.40
CA GLY A 521 -75.19 25.76 2.16
C GLY A 521 -74.03 26.18 3.10
N ALA A 522 -73.22 27.17 2.66
CA ALA A 522 -72.10 27.86 3.36
C ALA A 522 -70.85 27.00 3.72
N ALA A 523 -69.60 27.33 3.33
CA ALA A 523 -68.77 28.56 3.50
C ALA A 523 -68.30 28.75 4.96
N SER A 524 -67.01 28.93 5.30
CA SER A 524 -65.96 29.84 4.78
C SER A 524 -64.56 29.18 4.91
N VAL A 525 -63.58 29.33 4.01
CA VAL A 525 -62.71 30.49 3.68
C VAL A 525 -61.93 31.09 4.86
N GLU A 526 -60.62 30.81 4.93
CA GLU A 526 -59.57 31.83 5.11
C GLU A 526 -58.25 31.39 4.43
N HIS A 527 -57.29 32.31 4.27
CA HIS A 527 -56.31 32.28 3.16
C HIS A 527 -54.89 32.67 3.62
N ARG A 528 -53.87 32.33 2.80
CA ARG A 528 -52.42 32.74 2.83
C ARG A 528 -51.46 31.77 3.57
N SER A 529 -50.20 31.57 3.13
CA SER A 529 -49.48 32.01 1.91
C SER A 529 -48.07 31.39 1.81
N SER A 530 -47.67 30.87 0.63
CA SER A 530 -46.28 30.73 0.10
C SER A 530 -45.22 29.96 0.94
N ALA A 531 -44.10 29.42 0.42
CA ALA A 531 -43.51 29.31 -0.92
C ALA A 531 -42.75 27.95 -1.00
N ALA A 532 -42.80 27.16 -2.08
CA ALA A 532 -41.90 27.17 -3.26
C ALA A 532 -40.45 26.65 -3.05
N GLY A 533 -39.94 25.80 -3.96
CA GLY A 533 -38.54 25.32 -3.99
C GLY A 533 -38.35 23.79 -3.95
N HIS A 534 -38.96 23.00 -4.84
CA HIS A 534 -38.34 22.45 -6.07
C HIS A 534 -37.17 21.45 -5.90
N PHE A 535 -37.49 20.18 -6.20
CA PHE A 535 -36.57 19.09 -6.51
C PHE A 535 -35.89 19.28 -7.88
N ALA A 536 -34.66 18.79 -8.04
CA ALA A 536 -34.15 18.32 -9.33
C ALA A 536 -33.19 17.13 -9.13
N SER A 537 -33.51 16.01 -9.79
CA SER A 537 -32.68 14.79 -9.85
C SER A 537 -32.06 14.68 -11.23
N GLY A 538 -30.82 14.18 -11.34
CA GLY A 538 -30.09 14.10 -12.60
C GLY A 538 -28.97 13.06 -12.60
N SER A 539 -29.31 11.80 -12.87
CA SER A 539 -28.35 10.71 -13.03
C SER A 539 -27.83 10.59 -14.47
N GLY A 540 -26.51 10.40 -14.65
CA GLY A 540 -25.90 10.10 -15.96
C GLY A 540 -24.75 9.08 -15.82
N ARG A 541 -24.78 8.01 -16.62
CA ARG A 541 -23.79 6.90 -16.60
C ARG A 541 -22.58 7.18 -17.54
N PRO A 542 -21.45 6.49 -17.34
CA PRO A 542 -20.18 6.79 -18.02
C PRO A 542 -20.07 6.15 -19.42
N LYS A 543 -19.04 6.56 -20.18
CA LYS A 543 -18.66 5.99 -21.48
C LYS A 543 -17.15 5.75 -21.52
N VAL A 544 -16.74 4.56 -21.95
CA VAL A 544 -15.33 4.11 -21.99
C VAL A 544 -14.89 3.94 -23.45
N LEU A 545 -13.66 4.34 -23.78
CA LEU A 545 -12.93 3.91 -24.98
C LEU A 545 -11.41 4.13 -24.79
N HIS A 546 -10.62 3.09 -25.12
CA HIS A 546 -9.15 3.10 -25.29
C HIS A 546 -8.83 2.98 -26.81
N PRO A 547 -7.56 2.88 -27.25
CA PRO A 547 -6.44 3.81 -27.09
C PRO A 547 -5.83 4.21 -28.47
N GLY A 548 -4.77 5.02 -28.51
CA GLY A 548 -4.05 5.35 -29.76
C GLY A 548 -2.64 5.94 -29.54
N ALA A 549 -1.68 5.60 -30.41
CA ALA A 549 -0.26 5.96 -30.30
C ALA A 549 0.12 7.27 -31.04
N GLY A 550 1.37 7.74 -30.87
CA GLY A 550 1.95 8.98 -31.45
C GLY A 550 2.28 8.91 -32.96
N PRO A 551 3.25 9.70 -33.52
CA PRO A 551 4.45 10.27 -32.86
C PRO A 551 4.91 11.71 -33.26
N SER A 552 5.97 12.18 -32.58
CA SER A 552 7.10 13.07 -32.98
C SER A 552 7.00 14.18 -34.07
N GLN A 553 7.49 15.39 -33.74
CA GLN A 553 8.56 16.10 -34.49
C GLN A 553 9.20 17.29 -33.70
N ARG A 554 10.35 17.82 -34.17
CA ARG A 554 11.27 18.75 -33.45
C ARG A 554 11.41 20.14 -34.12
N HIS A 555 11.82 21.15 -33.31
CA HIS A 555 12.69 22.32 -33.63
C HIS A 555 12.16 23.46 -34.56
N PRO A 556 12.83 24.65 -34.63
CA PRO A 556 13.93 25.22 -33.80
C PRO A 556 13.81 26.73 -33.37
N LEU A 557 14.69 27.13 -32.44
CA LEU A 557 15.44 28.42 -32.29
C LEU A 557 14.79 29.82 -32.41
N GLY A 558 15.12 30.70 -31.45
CA GLY A 558 15.00 32.17 -31.54
C GLY A 558 15.84 32.89 -30.48
N ASN A 559 16.75 33.79 -30.87
CA ASN A 559 17.87 34.30 -30.06
C ASN A 559 17.85 35.86 -29.93
N ARG A 560 18.16 36.41 -28.75
CA ARG A 560 18.64 37.79 -28.37
C ARG A 560 18.12 38.18 -26.97
N ALA A 561 18.88 38.61 -25.96
CA ALA A 561 20.03 39.54 -25.84
C ALA A 561 19.65 41.05 -25.86
N ASP A 562 19.64 41.74 -24.70
CA ASP A 562 20.64 42.77 -24.34
C ASP A 562 20.44 43.44 -22.93
N ARG A 563 21.58 43.73 -22.24
CA ARG A 563 21.92 44.88 -21.34
C ARG A 563 21.13 45.23 -20.04
N ALA A 564 21.71 44.89 -18.88
CA ALA A 564 22.43 45.75 -17.88
C ALA A 564 21.99 47.23 -17.54
N PRO A 565 22.50 47.89 -16.47
CA PRO A 565 22.60 47.50 -15.03
C PRO A 565 22.37 48.66 -13.98
N VAL A 566 22.22 48.33 -12.66
CA VAL A 566 22.66 49.14 -11.47
C VAL A 566 21.90 50.49 -11.20
N PRO A 567 21.81 51.10 -9.97
CA PRO A 567 22.67 51.01 -8.77
C PRO A 567 22.03 50.81 -7.36
N SER A 568 22.93 50.72 -6.38
CA SER A 568 22.73 50.65 -4.92
C SER A 568 22.55 51.99 -4.19
N SER A 569 21.90 51.98 -3.02
CA SER A 569 22.33 52.65 -1.77
C SER A 569 21.44 52.11 -0.62
N ALA A 570 21.97 51.64 0.52
CA ALA A 570 22.51 52.41 1.67
C ALA A 570 21.47 53.39 2.25
N THR A 571 21.21 53.53 3.56
CA THR A 571 21.91 53.06 4.78
C THR A 571 20.99 53.27 5.99
N LYS A 572 21.07 52.42 7.04
CA LYS A 572 21.21 52.95 8.42
C LYS A 572 21.66 51.91 9.45
N ARG A 573 22.81 52.20 10.07
CA ARG A 573 23.25 51.62 11.35
C ARG A 573 22.64 52.42 12.51
N LEU A 574 22.53 51.79 13.68
CA LEU A 574 22.93 52.27 15.02
C LEU A 574 23.04 50.98 15.87
N ARG A 575 24.22 50.61 16.38
CA ARG A 575 24.79 50.99 17.70
C ARG A 575 23.77 50.85 18.83
N GLY A 576 24.05 50.15 19.93
CA GLY A 576 25.26 49.41 20.37
C GLY A 576 24.87 48.65 21.65
N ALA A 577 25.72 48.30 22.60
CA ALA A 577 27.19 48.27 22.72
C ALA A 577 27.50 47.36 23.93
N GLU A 578 28.73 46.86 24.04
CA GLU A 578 29.34 46.32 25.28
C GLU A 578 28.66 45.06 25.90
N GLY A 579 29.37 44.02 26.36
CA GLY A 579 30.80 43.80 26.43
C GLY A 579 31.18 43.12 27.74
N ILE A 580 32.03 42.08 27.68
CA ILE A 580 32.71 41.45 28.83
C ILE A 580 31.73 40.70 29.80
N GLY A 581 31.92 39.44 30.19
CA GLY A 581 32.97 38.46 29.93
C GLY A 581 33.03 37.46 31.09
N LEU A 582 33.61 36.27 30.86
CA LEU A 582 34.18 35.37 31.88
C LEU A 582 33.36 35.06 33.16
N LYS A 583 32.77 33.85 33.24
CA LYS A 583 33.40 32.75 34.02
C LYS A 583 32.63 31.42 33.99
N SER A 584 33.43 30.37 33.90
CA SER A 584 33.13 28.98 34.22
C SER A 584 32.63 28.77 35.66
N VAL A 585 31.70 27.82 35.85
CA VAL A 585 31.59 27.05 37.10
C VAL A 585 31.46 25.56 36.76
N GLN A 586 32.50 24.79 37.09
CA GLN A 586 32.38 23.35 37.28
C GLN A 586 31.66 23.06 38.60
N ARG A 587 30.72 22.11 38.59
CA ARG A 587 30.41 21.14 39.67
C ARG A 587 29.22 20.29 39.18
N GLY A 588 29.23 18.96 39.26
CA GLY A 588 30.28 18.04 39.70
C GLY A 588 29.66 16.78 40.32
N GLY A 589 30.19 15.60 39.98
CA GLY A 589 29.71 14.30 40.49
C GLY A 589 28.37 13.84 39.88
N GLY A 590 28.14 12.57 39.53
CA GLY A 590 29.01 11.39 39.58
C GLY A 590 28.39 10.25 40.39
N GLY A 591 28.42 9.03 39.82
CA GLY A 591 28.28 7.76 40.54
C GLY A 591 26.89 7.10 40.52
N GLY A 592 26.83 5.92 39.90
CA GLY A 592 25.85 4.83 40.13
C GLY A 592 24.40 5.08 39.69
N GLU A 593 23.69 4.16 39.04
CA GLU A 593 23.93 2.71 38.83
C GLU A 593 23.81 2.31 37.34
#